data_AF-A0A6N7MAG8-F1
#
_entry.id   AF-A0A6N7MAG8-F1
#
_cell.length_a   1.000
_cell.length_b   1.000
_cell.length_c   1.000
_cell.angle_alpha   90.00
_cell.angle_beta   90.00
_cell.angle_gamma   90.00
#
_symmetry.space_group_name_H-M   'P 1'
#
loop_
_entity.id
_entity.type
_entity.pdbx_description
1 polymer ?
#
loop_
_entity_poly.entity_id
_entity_poly.type
_entity_poly.pdbx_seq_one_letter_code
_entity_poly.pdbx_strand_id
1 'polypeptide(L)' 'GEFNNWDPFSHNLMQEQPGLFTITLRLLPGPHYYLFVVDGDKTLDPFNLDSATDYEDYRVSTFTLP' A
#
# COMPACT_ATOMS: atom_id res chain seq x y z
N GLY A 1 2.85 -4.27 1.08
CA GLY A 1 2.73 -3.78 2.46
C GLY A 1 3.22 -4.84 3.42
N GLU A 2 3.07 -4.62 4.72
CA GLU A 2 3.43 -5.67 5.71
C GLU A 2 2.64 -6.97 5.50
N PHE A 3 1.36 -6.85 5.12
CA PHE A 3 0.39 -7.94 4.99
C PHE A 3 0.73 -8.95 3.88
N ASN A 4 1.73 -8.64 3.04
CA ASN A 4 2.24 -9.53 2.02
C ASN A 4 3.76 -9.61 2.01
N ASN A 5 4.38 -9.33 3.16
CA ASN A 5 5.83 -9.33 3.33
C ASN A 5 6.55 -8.44 2.30
N TRP A 6 5.92 -7.32 1.93
CA TRP A 6 6.43 -6.36 0.95
C TRP A 6 6.73 -6.95 -0.44
N ASP A 7 6.11 -8.07 -0.80
CA ASP A 7 6.25 -8.68 -2.13
C ASP A 7 5.52 -7.84 -3.20
N PRO A 8 6.23 -7.25 -4.18
CA PRO A 8 5.60 -6.43 -5.21
C PRO A 8 4.80 -7.26 -6.24
N PHE A 9 4.92 -8.58 -6.24
CA PHE A 9 4.29 -9.46 -7.25
C PHE A 9 3.03 -10.19 -6.75
N SER A 10 2.72 -10.14 -5.46
CA SER A 10 1.66 -10.98 -4.87
C SER A 10 0.25 -10.36 -4.94
N HIS A 11 0.12 -9.02 -4.94
CA HIS A 11 -1.16 -8.30 -4.85
C HIS A 11 -1.28 -7.26 -5.96
N ASN A 12 -1.35 -7.72 -7.20
CA ASN A 12 -1.51 -6.85 -8.36
C ASN A 12 -2.89 -6.18 -8.34
N LEU A 13 -2.92 -4.86 -8.52
CA LEU A 13 -4.16 -4.11 -8.67
C LEU A 13 -4.77 -4.38 -10.06
N MET A 14 -6.09 -4.45 -10.12
CA MET A 14 -6.84 -4.56 -11.35
C MET A 14 -7.24 -3.18 -11.86
N GLN A 15 -7.04 -2.93 -13.15
CA GLN A 15 -7.51 -1.70 -13.78
C GLN A 15 -9.01 -1.78 -14.01
N GLU A 16 -9.78 -1.04 -13.22
CA GLU A 16 -11.25 -0.97 -13.35
C GLU A 16 -11.67 -0.03 -14.49
N GLN A 17 -10.95 1.09 -14.64
CA GLN A 17 -11.16 2.09 -15.69
C GLN A 17 -9.81 2.73 -16.07
N PRO A 18 -9.70 3.45 -17.20
CA PRO A 18 -8.48 4.17 -17.56
C PRO A 18 -7.98 5.07 -16.41
N GLY A 19 -6.79 4.77 -15.88
CA GLY A 19 -6.20 5.49 -14.74
C GLY A 19 -6.71 5.09 -13.33
N LEU A 20 -7.70 4.21 -13.20
CA LEU A 20 -8.22 3.74 -11.93
C LEU A 20 -7.87 2.26 -11.69
N PHE A 21 -7.06 2.02 -10.67
CA PHE A 21 -6.61 0.69 -10.27
C PHE A 21 -7.12 0.36 -8.87
N THR A 22 -7.66 -0.85 -8.68
CA THR A 22 -8.23 -1.26 -7.39
C THR A 22 -7.87 -2.70 -7.04
N ILE A 23 -7.93 -3.01 -5.75
CA ILE A 23 -7.85 -4.37 -5.21
C ILE A 23 -8.68 -4.41 -3.92
N THR A 24 -9.29 -5.57 -3.63
CA THR A 24 -9.99 -5.80 -2.35
C THR A 24 -9.24 -6.86 -1.56
N LEU A 25 -8.79 -6.50 -0.35
CA LEU A 25 -8.07 -7.39 0.55
C LEU A 25 -8.85 -7.61 1.85
N ARG A 26 -8.72 -8.80 2.42
CA ARG A 26 -9.20 -9.09 3.78
C ARG A 26 -8.01 -8.97 4.73
N LEU A 27 -8.07 -8.01 5.64
CA LEU A 27 -7.03 -7.72 6.61
C LEU A 27 -7.61 -7.84 8.04
N LEU A 28 -6.73 -8.10 9.01
CA LEU A 28 -7.12 -8.12 10.42
C LEU A 28 -7.24 -6.69 10.97
N PRO A 29 -7.95 -6.45 12.09
CA PRO A 29 -7.93 -5.16 12.77
C PRO A 29 -6.52 -4.75 13.19
N GLY A 30 -6.23 -3.45 13.15
CA GLY A 30 -4.93 -2.89 13.51
C GLY A 30 -4.31 -1.95 12.47
N PRO A 31 -3.09 -1.45 12.73
CA PRO A 31 -2.38 -0.61 11.79
C PRO A 31 -1.82 -1.43 10.62
N HIS A 32 -1.95 -0.89 9.41
CA HIS A 32 -1.39 -1.46 8.19
C HIS A 32 -0.53 -0.44 7.46
N TYR A 33 0.60 -0.93 6.94
CA TYR A 33 1.57 -0.13 6.22
C TYR A 33 1.65 -0.60 4.76
N TYR A 34 1.64 0.35 3.84
CA TYR A 34 1.66 0.06 2.40
C TYR A 34 2.33 1.15 1.57
N LEU A 35 2.62 0.78 0.33
CA LEU A 35 3.02 1.63 -0.77
C LEU A 35 2.47 0.98 -2.05
N PHE A 36 2.32 1.78 -3.10
CA PHE A 36 2.10 1.27 -4.45
C PHE A 36 3.44 1.03 -5.15
N VAL A 37 3.46 0.09 -6.09
CA VAL A 37 4.57 -0.07 -7.03
C VAL A 37 4.03 0.27 -8.41
N VAL A 38 4.41 1.44 -8.93
CA VAL A 38 3.95 1.95 -10.22
C VAL A 38 5.15 1.93 -11.16
N ASP A 39 5.07 1.16 -12.24
CA ASP A 39 6.16 0.98 -13.21
C ASP A 39 7.52 0.58 -12.59
N GLY A 40 7.48 -0.11 -11.44
CA GLY A 40 8.67 -0.55 -10.69
C GLY A 40 9.09 0.40 -9.56
N ASP A 41 8.51 1.60 -9.49
CA ASP A 41 8.85 2.60 -8.49
C ASP A 41 7.92 2.56 -7.27
N LYS A 42 8.54 2.55 -6.07
CA LYS A 42 7.83 2.67 -4.79
C LYS A 42 7.17 4.04 -4.69
N THR A 43 5.86 4.06 -4.58
CA THR A 43 5.04 5.27 -4.60
C THR A 43 4.14 5.32 -3.37
N LEU A 44 4.21 6.41 -2.62
CA LEU A 44 3.24 6.67 -1.54
C LEU A 44 1.87 6.94 -2.12
N ASP A 45 0.82 6.62 -1.37
CA ASP A 45 -0.53 7.03 -1.73
C ASP A 45 -0.64 8.56 -1.66
N PRO A 46 -0.89 9.25 -2.80
CA PRO A 46 -0.97 10.72 -2.82
C PRO A 46 -2.27 11.24 -2.19
N PHE A 47 -3.28 10.39 -1.98
CA PHE A 47 -4.58 10.76 -1.42
C PHE A 47 -4.72 10.37 0.05
N ASN A 48 -3.86 9.49 0.56
CA ASN A 48 -3.75 9.22 1.98
C ASN A 48 -2.66 10.09 2.62
N LEU A 49 -3.06 11.01 3.50
CA LEU A 49 -2.14 11.91 4.19
C LEU A 49 -1.40 11.23 5.35
N ASP A 50 -1.92 10.11 5.83
CA ASP A 50 -1.32 9.36 6.93
C ASP A 50 -0.12 8.56 6.44
N SER A 51 1.00 8.75 7.13
CA SER A 51 2.25 8.04 6.83
C SER A 51 3.00 7.65 8.09
N ALA A 52 3.80 6.61 7.99
CA ALA A 52 4.71 6.16 9.02
C ALA A 52 6.13 6.07 8.45
N THR A 53 7.10 5.99 9.34
CA THR A 53 8.52 5.81 9.01
C THR A 53 8.96 4.46 9.59
N ASP A 54 9.68 3.66 8.81
CA ASP A 54 10.28 2.42 9.29
C ASP A 54 11.63 2.67 10.01
N TYR A 55 12.32 1.59 10.40
CA TYR A 55 13.59 1.68 11.12
C TYR A 55 14.79 2.13 10.24
N GLU A 56 14.61 2.15 8.93
CA GLU A 56 15.61 2.61 7.95
C GLU A 56 15.27 4.02 7.42
N ASP A 57 14.39 4.74 8.11
CA ASP A 57 13.86 6.05 7.73
C ASP A 57 13.06 6.07 6.40
N TYR A 58 12.60 4.92 5.89
CA TYR A 58 11.70 4.91 4.75
C TYR A 58 10.28 5.26 5.15
N ARG A 59 9.70 6.19 4.38
CA ARG A 59 8.32 6.61 4.54
C ARG A 59 7.38 5.67 3.79
N VAL A 60 6.28 5.29 4.45
CA VAL A 60 5.20 4.44 3.91
C VAL A 60 3.84 5.05 4.24
N SER A 61 2.83 4.78 3.42
CA SER A 61 1.44 5.16 3.72
C SER A 61 0.88 4.22 4.78
N THR A 62 -0.01 4.72 5.65
CA THR A 62 -0.58 3.92 6.75
C THR A 62 -2.07 4.17 6.92
N PHE A 63 -2.78 3.19 7.46
CA PHE A 63 -4.17 3.33 7.93
C PHE A 63 -4.42 2.33 9.06
N THR A 64 -5.51 2.52 9.81
CA THR A 64 -5.89 1.63 10.91
C THR A 64 -7.28 1.08 10.67
N LEU A 65 -7.41 -0.25 10.72
CA LEU A 65 -8.72 -0.92 10.72
C LEU A 65 -9.23 -1.08 12.16
N PRO A 66 -10.52 -0.78 12.40
CA PRO A 66 -11.14 -0.88 13.73
C PRO A 66 -11.35 -2.32 14.18
#